data_AF-A0A5A7N2F8-F1
#
_entry.id   AF-A0A5A7N2F8-F1
#
_cell.length_a   1.000
_cell.length_b   1.000
_cell.length_c   1.000
_cell.angle_alpha   90.00
_cell.angle_beta   90.00
_cell.angle_gamma   90.00
#
_symmetry.space_group_name_H-M   'P 1'
#
loop_
_entity.id
_entity.type
_entity.pdbx_description
1 polymer ?
#
loop_
_entity_poly.entity_id
_entity_poly.type
_entity_poly.pdbx_seq_one_letter_code
_entity_poly.pdbx_strand_id
1 'polypeptide(L)'
;MVDFYRRYLEGFDPDDLASYEATIGDFLQRIDKQLERTVWLAGPQISLADFSAVVNVHRASKLGFNLNDYPYLEHWYNRIQARQSFDTAITAYVP
;
A
#
# COMPACT_ATOMS: atom_id res chain seq x y z
N MET A 1 -9.36 20.78 -15.01
CA MET A 1 -9.07 19.70 -15.98
C MET A 1 -7.84 20.03 -16.83
N VAL A 2 -7.70 21.26 -17.36
CA VAL A 2 -6.51 21.70 -18.11
C VAL A 2 -5.20 21.65 -17.30
N ASP A 3 -5.23 22.04 -16.02
CA ASP A 3 -4.01 22.10 -15.19
C ASP A 3 -3.42 20.73 -14.85
N PHE A 4 -4.26 19.71 -14.69
CA PHE A 4 -3.81 18.34 -14.46
C PHE A 4 -3.04 17.82 -15.68
N TYR A 5 -3.59 17.99 -16.89
CA TYR A 5 -2.93 17.54 -18.12
C TYR A 5 -1.65 18.33 -18.41
N ARG A 6 -1.63 19.64 -18.09
CA ARG A 6 -0.42 20.45 -18.20
C ARG A 6 0.70 19.90 -17.31
N ARG A 7 0.43 19.71 -16.01
CA ARG A 7 1.41 19.12 -15.07
C ARG A 7 1.85 17.71 -15.46
N TYR A 8 0.93 16.91 -15.97
CA TYR A 8 1.26 15.56 -16.43
C TYR A 8 2.27 15.56 -17.59
N LEU A 9 2.17 16.52 -18.52
CA LEU A 9 3.08 16.64 -19.66
C LEU A 9 4.40 17.33 -19.31
N GLU A 10 4.37 18.30 -18.40
CA GLU A 10 5.54 19.08 -17.98
C GLU A 10 6.37 18.35 -16.90
N GLY A 11 5.79 17.35 -16.25
CA GLY A 11 6.38 16.65 -15.11
C GLY A 11 5.92 17.23 -13.77
N PHE A 12 6.04 16.42 -12.72
CA PHE A 12 5.78 16.87 -11.35
C PHE A 12 7.03 17.52 -10.77
N ASP A 13 6.82 18.47 -9.87
CA ASP A 13 7.91 19.08 -9.10
C ASP A 13 8.65 18.01 -8.29
N PRO A 14 10.00 17.92 -8.35
CA PRO A 14 10.76 16.95 -7.58
C PRO A 14 10.48 16.99 -6.06
N ASP A 15 10.22 18.17 -5.49
CA ASP A 15 9.91 18.31 -4.07
C ASP A 15 8.52 17.75 -3.74
N ASP A 16 7.55 17.92 -4.64
CA ASP A 16 6.23 17.29 -4.52
C ASP A 16 6.36 15.77 -4.56
N LEU A 17 7.16 15.23 -5.49
CA LEU A 17 7.40 13.78 -5.60
C LEU A 17 8.03 13.20 -4.32
N ALA A 18 9.07 13.84 -3.80
CA ALA A 18 9.72 13.42 -2.56
C ALA A 18 8.74 13.46 -1.36
N SER A 19 7.89 14.47 -1.29
CA SER A 19 6.85 14.59 -0.25
C SER A 19 5.81 13.46 -0.34
N TYR A 20 5.39 13.09 -1.55
CA TYR A 20 4.49 11.96 -1.76
C TYR A 20 5.15 10.62 -1.39
N GLU A 21 6.43 10.43 -1.74
CA GLU A 21 7.18 9.24 -1.37
C GLU A 21 7.29 9.10 0.15
N ALA A 22 7.64 10.19 0.85
CA ALA A 22 7.69 10.23 2.31
C ALA A 22 6.33 9.88 2.95
N THR A 23 5.24 10.42 2.40
CA THR A 23 3.88 10.15 2.89
C THR A 23 3.52 8.66 2.78
N ILE A 24 3.89 8.01 1.67
CA ILE A 24 3.67 6.57 1.48
C ILE A 24 4.56 5.77 2.45
N GLY A 25 5.84 6.15 2.58
CA GLY A 25 6.76 5.51 3.52
C GLY A 25 6.26 5.56 4.97
N ASP A 26 5.77 6.71 5.41
CA ASP A 26 5.19 6.88 6.76
C ASP A 26 3.94 6.00 6.97
N PHE A 27 3.09 5.88 5.95
CA PHE A 27 1.94 4.99 5.99
C PHE A 27 2.36 3.52 6.17
N LEU A 28 3.32 3.04 5.36
CA LEU A 28 3.84 1.67 5.46
C LEU A 28 4.48 1.42 6.83
N GLN A 29 5.29 2.36 7.32
CA GLN A 29 5.94 2.25 8.62
C GLN A 29 4.94 2.18 9.79
N ARG A 30 3.83 2.93 9.70
CA ARG A 30 2.77 2.90 10.73
C ARG A 30 2.01 1.57 10.74
N ILE A 31 1.73 1.02 9.57
CA ILE A 31 1.13 -0.32 9.44
C ILE A 31 2.05 -1.38 10.03
N ASP A 32 3.33 -1.35 9.67
CA ASP A 32 4.33 -2.29 10.17
C ASP A 32 4.41 -2.28 11.71
N LYS A 33 4.52 -1.10 12.32
CA LYS A 33 4.50 -0.92 13.79
C LYS A 33 3.20 -1.38 14.45
N GLN A 34 2.07 -1.38 13.74
CA GLN A 34 0.82 -1.90 14.27
C GLN A 34 0.82 -3.43 14.24
N LEU A 35 1.30 -4.00 13.14
CA LEU A 35 1.34 -5.46 12.91
C LEU A 35 2.45 -6.17 13.69
N GLU A 36 3.45 -5.43 14.16
CA GLU A 36 4.38 -5.92 15.19
C GLU A 36 3.64 -6.40 16.45
N ARG A 37 2.53 -5.74 16.80
CA ARG A 37 1.78 -5.97 18.05
C ARG A 37 0.52 -6.80 17.87
N THR A 38 0.05 -6.94 16.63
CA THR A 38 -1.27 -7.52 16.32
C THR A 38 -1.22 -8.41 15.09
N VAL A 39 -2.01 -9.49 15.09
CA VAL A 39 -2.04 -10.43 13.97
C VAL A 39 -2.66 -9.79 12.71
N TRP A 40 -3.69 -8.97 12.90
CA TRP A 40 -4.39 -8.16 11.89
C TRP A 40 -4.51 -6.73 12.39
N LEU A 41 -4.77 -5.77 11.51
CA LEU A 41 -4.68 -4.34 11.86
C LEU A 41 -5.54 -3.92 13.06
N ALA A 42 -6.72 -4.53 13.21
CA ALA A 42 -7.65 -4.24 14.30
C ALA A 42 -7.59 -5.27 15.47
N GLY A 43 -6.64 -6.20 15.47
CA GLY A 43 -6.45 -7.17 16.55
C GLY A 43 -6.33 -8.63 16.07
N PRO A 44 -7.00 -9.60 16.72
CA PRO A 44 -6.76 -11.03 16.47
C PRO A 44 -7.49 -11.57 15.23
N GLN A 45 -8.47 -10.86 14.69
CA GLN A 45 -9.29 -11.30 13.55
C GLN A 45 -9.18 -10.33 12.39
N ILE A 46 -9.22 -10.87 11.16
CA ILE A 46 -9.25 -10.07 9.94
C ILE A 46 -10.53 -9.24 9.89
N SER A 47 -10.41 -7.99 9.43
CA SER A 47 -11.51 -7.04 9.48
C SER A 47 -11.51 -6.07 8.29
N LEU A 48 -12.48 -5.15 8.28
CA LEU A 48 -12.54 -4.05 7.32
C LEU A 48 -11.25 -3.20 7.32
N ALA A 49 -10.53 -3.11 8.44
CA ALA A 49 -9.27 -2.38 8.51
C ALA A 49 -8.23 -2.97 7.53
N ASP A 50 -8.11 -4.31 7.49
CA ASP A 50 -7.18 -5.01 6.62
C ASP A 50 -7.53 -4.81 5.14
N PHE A 51 -8.81 -4.95 4.80
CA PHE A 51 -9.29 -4.78 3.42
C PHE A 51 -9.16 -3.33 2.93
N SER A 52 -9.36 -2.35 3.82
CA SER A 52 -9.19 -0.93 3.50
C SER A 52 -7.72 -0.57 3.25
N ALA A 53 -6.80 -1.21 3.97
CA ALA A 53 -5.38 -0.93 3.86
C ALA A 53 -4.69 -1.68 2.71
N VAL A 54 -5.07 -2.94 2.45
CA VAL A 54 -4.30 -3.84 1.56
C VAL A 54 -4.23 -3.35 0.12
N VAL A 55 -5.27 -2.66 -0.38
CA VAL A 55 -5.26 -2.09 -1.73
C VAL A 55 -4.20 -0.99 -1.89
N ASN A 56 -3.97 -0.20 -0.83
CA ASN A 56 -2.95 0.84 -0.82
C ASN A 56 -1.54 0.25 -0.70
N VAL A 57 -1.37 -0.79 0.12
CA VAL A 57 -0.09 -1.51 0.23
C VAL A 57 0.26 -2.23 -1.09
N HIS A 58 -0.71 -2.87 -1.73
CA HIS A 58 -0.51 -3.44 -3.07
C HIS A 58 -0.12 -2.37 -4.10
N ARG A 59 -0.76 -1.19 -4.06
CA ARG A 59 -0.39 -0.09 -4.94
C ARG A 59 1.05 0.38 -4.68
N ALA A 60 1.44 0.55 -3.43
CA ALA A 60 2.80 0.97 -3.06
C ALA A 60 3.86 0.00 -3.61
N SER A 61 3.66 -1.32 -3.51
CA SER A 61 4.61 -2.29 -4.07
C SER A 61 4.71 -2.20 -5.60
N LYS A 62 3.59 -1.92 -6.29
CA LYS A 62 3.60 -1.67 -7.74
C LYS A 62 4.23 -0.34 -8.14
N LEU A 63 4.35 0.61 -7.22
CA LEU A 63 5.06 1.88 -7.41
C LEU A 63 6.56 1.79 -7.08
N GLY A 64 7.06 0.61 -6.70
CA GLY A 64 8.49 0.38 -6.45
C GLY A 64 8.91 0.47 -4.99
N PHE A 65 7.98 0.62 -4.04
CA PHE A 65 8.31 0.53 -2.62
C PHE A 65 8.71 -0.90 -2.26
N ASN A 66 9.87 -1.05 -1.65
CA ASN A 66 10.38 -2.34 -1.19
C ASN A 66 9.70 -2.75 0.12
N LEU A 67 8.75 -3.69 0.05
CA LEU A 67 8.04 -4.13 1.26
C LEU A 67 8.93 -4.89 2.25
N ASN A 68 10.10 -5.39 1.83
CA ASN A 68 11.05 -6.08 2.71
C ASN A 68 11.63 -5.16 3.79
N ASP A 69 11.52 -3.84 3.63
CA ASP A 69 11.91 -2.85 4.63
C ASP A 69 10.91 -2.80 5.81
N TYR A 70 9.76 -3.49 5.68
CA TYR A 70 8.65 -3.51 6.63
C TYR A 70 8.21 -4.96 6.91
N PRO A 71 8.96 -5.73 7.72
CA PRO A 71 8.81 -7.18 7.81
C PRO A 71 7.42 -7.65 8.31
N TYR A 72 6.82 -6.95 9.28
CA TYR A 72 5.51 -7.34 9.82
C TYR A 72 4.39 -7.01 8.83
N LEU A 73 4.51 -5.88 8.13
CA LEU A 73 3.65 -5.52 7.01
C LEU A 73 3.78 -6.53 5.88
N GLU A 74 5.00 -6.91 5.48
CA GLU A 74 5.26 -7.89 4.43
C GLU A 74 4.60 -9.23 4.75
N HIS A 75 4.79 -9.74 5.97
CA HIS A 75 4.15 -10.98 6.42
C HIS A 75 2.62 -10.90 6.44
N TRP A 76 2.04 -9.77 6.85
CA TRP A 76 0.60 -9.52 6.76
C TRP A 76 0.11 -9.47 5.32
N TYR A 77 0.85 -8.80 4.44
CA TYR A 77 0.51 -8.66 3.03
C TYR A 77 0.51 -10.01 2.33
N ASN A 78 1.55 -10.82 2.54
CA ASN A 78 1.67 -12.19 2.03
C ASN A 78 0.49 -13.07 2.49
N ARG A 79 0.05 -12.94 3.75
CA ARG A 79 -1.15 -13.66 4.25
C ARG A 79 -2.44 -13.25 3.56
N ILE A 80 -2.59 -11.97 3.19
CA ILE A 80 -3.78 -11.52 2.46
C ILE A 80 -3.72 -11.97 1.00
N GLN A 81 -2.57 -11.85 0.34
CA GLN A 81 -2.38 -12.26 -1.05
C GLN A 81 -2.64 -13.75 -1.29
N ALA A 82 -2.32 -14.60 -0.31
CA ALA A 82 -2.56 -16.04 -0.40
C ALA A 82 -4.06 -16.43 -0.43
N ARG A 83 -4.98 -15.48 -0.24
CA ARG A 83 -6.42 -15.73 -0.23
C ARG A 83 -6.97 -15.63 -1.66
N GLN A 84 -7.77 -16.61 -2.10
CA GLN A 84 -8.45 -16.58 -3.40
C GLN A 84 -9.29 -15.30 -3.64
N SER A 85 -9.85 -14.72 -2.57
CA SER A 85 -10.59 -13.47 -2.65
C SER A 85 -9.72 -12.28 -3.08
N PHE A 86 -8.41 -12.32 -2.81
CA PHE A 86 -7.46 -11.30 -3.25
C PHE A 86 -7.40 -11.27 -4.78
N ASP A 87 -7.28 -12.44 -5.40
CA ASP A 87 -7.22 -12.50 -6.86
C ASP A 87 -8.49 -11.95 -7.50
N THR A 88 -9.64 -12.38 -6.97
CA THR A 88 -10.95 -11.93 -7.45
C THR A 88 -11.13 -10.42 -7.33
N ALA A 89 -10.64 -9.80 -6.25
CA ALA A 89 -10.87 -8.39 -5.97
C ALA A 89 -9.81 -7.45 -6.55
N ILE A 90 -8.56 -7.90 -6.67
CA ILE A 90 -7.41 -7.02 -6.91
C ILE A 90 -6.69 -7.35 -8.22
N THR A 91 -6.37 -8.61 -8.48
CA THR A 91 -5.50 -8.97 -9.63
C THR A 91 -6.28 -9.35 -10.89
N ALA A 92 -7.52 -9.82 -10.78
CA ALA A 92 -8.33 -10.27 -11.91
C ALA A 92 -8.62 -9.20 -12.98
N TYR A 93 -8.44 -7.92 -12.66
CA TYR A 93 -8.70 -6.79 -13.55
C TYR A 93 -7.43 -6.00 -13.90
N VAL A 94 -6.26 -6.50 -13.50
CA VAL A 94 -4.97 -5.91 -13.87
C VAL A 94 -4.49 -6.64 -15.14
N PRO A 95 -4.22 -5.92 -16.25
CA PRO A 95 -3.71 -6.52 -17.48
C PRO A 95 -2.32 -7.14 -17.32
#